data_AF-A0A3E0P709-F1
#
_entry.id   AF-A0A3E0P709-F1
#
_cell.length_a   1.000
_cell.length_b   1.000
_cell.length_c   1.000
_cell.angle_alpha   90.00
_cell.angle_beta   90.00
_cell.angle_gamma   90.00
#
_symmetry.space_group_name_H-M   'P 1'
#
loop_
_entity.id
_entity.type
_entity.pdbx_description
1 polymer ?
#
loop_
_entity_poly.entity_id
_entity_poly.type
_entity_poly.pdbx_seq_one_letter_code
_entity_poly.pdbx_strand_id
1 'polypeptide(L)'
;MSGVSDDPVLVALENLVAALKENLTASTAAIERAEQIAALRKQGLGFAEIADETGKPLVVELITENLQRLRTAGAALRTAQAQALHDEGLTMDQIGELFGVTRQRVSAILKRTV
;
A
#
# COMPACT_ATOMS: atom_id res chain seq x y z
N MET A 1 32.66 -0.88 5.04
CA MET A 1 31.76 -2.04 4.86
C MET A 1 30.42 -1.62 5.41
N SER A 2 29.67 -0.82 4.64
CA SER A 2 28.28 -0.51 4.99
C SER A 2 27.53 -1.81 4.85
N GLY A 3 27.05 -2.33 5.97
CA GLY A 3 26.37 -3.62 6.02
C GLY A 3 25.09 -3.55 5.19
N VAL A 4 24.66 -4.72 4.71
CA VAL A 4 23.36 -4.97 4.07
C VAL A 4 22.17 -4.35 4.84
N SER A 5 22.33 -3.97 6.12
CA SER A 5 21.36 -3.26 6.95
C SER A 5 20.99 -1.84 6.49
N ASP A 6 21.83 -1.16 5.71
CA ASP A 6 21.58 0.22 5.25
C ASP A 6 21.10 0.28 3.79
N ASP A 7 20.85 -0.87 3.14
CA ASP A 7 20.35 -0.92 1.77
C ASP A 7 18.93 -0.34 1.70
N PRO A 8 18.72 0.80 1.01
CA PRO A 8 17.40 1.45 0.95
C PRO A 8 16.31 0.57 0.32
N VAL A 9 16.69 -0.35 -0.58
CA VAL A 9 15.76 -1.29 -1.19
C VAL A 9 15.31 -2.33 -0.17
N LEU A 10 16.23 -2.88 0.63
CA LEU A 10 15.89 -3.86 1.67
C LEU A 10 15.01 -3.23 2.74
N VAL A 11 15.34 -2.03 3.21
CA VAL A 11 14.50 -1.27 4.15
C VAL A 11 13.10 -1.02 3.58
N ALA A 12 13.00 -0.65 2.30
CA ALA A 12 11.71 -0.44 1.66
C ALA A 12 10.88 -1.74 1.50
N LEU A 13 11.54 -2.88 1.25
CA LEU A 13 10.89 -4.19 1.22
C LEU A 13 10.38 -4.60 2.61
N GLU A 14 11.17 -4.42 3.65
CA GLU A 14 10.75 -4.68 5.04
C GLU A 14 9.53 -3.84 5.42
N ASN A 15 9.54 -2.55 5.09
CA ASN A 15 8.41 -1.66 5.31
C ASN A 15 7.17 -2.07 4.51
N LEU A 16 7.33 -2.54 3.26
CA LEU A 16 6.21 -3.08 2.47
C LEU A 16 5.64 -4.34 3.12
N VAL A 17 6.48 -5.25 3.59
CA VAL A 17 6.03 -6.47 4.28
C VAL A 17 5.28 -6.11 5.57
N ALA A 18 5.78 -5.16 6.35
CA ALA A 18 5.09 -4.66 7.55
C ALA A 18 3.70 -4.08 7.20
N ALA A 19 3.65 -3.19 6.20
CA ALA A 19 2.39 -2.60 5.74
C ALA A 19 1.39 -3.65 5.21
N LEU A 20 1.87 -4.68 4.52
CA LEU A 20 1.04 -5.80 4.06
C LEU A 20 0.47 -6.60 5.24
N LYS A 21 1.27 -6.87 6.28
CA LYS A 21 0.81 -7.55 7.50
C LYS A 21 -0.25 -6.74 8.25
N GLU A 22 -0.04 -5.44 8.40
CA GLU A 22 -1.06 -4.54 8.99
C GLU A 22 -2.34 -4.53 8.16
N ASN A 23 -2.22 -4.51 6.84
CA ASN A 23 -3.36 -4.59 5.95
C ASN A 23 -4.10 -5.92 6.07
N LEU A 24 -3.43 -7.05 6.29
CA LEU A 24 -4.11 -8.32 6.54
C LEU A 24 -5.00 -8.22 7.78
N THR A 25 -4.46 -7.71 8.89
CA THR A 25 -5.24 -7.50 10.12
C THR A 25 -6.44 -6.59 9.90
N ALA A 26 -6.24 -5.45 9.23
CA ALA A 26 -7.33 -4.52 8.94
C ALA A 26 -8.34 -5.07 7.92
N SER A 27 -7.89 -5.92 6.98
CA SER A 27 -8.78 -6.59 6.01
C SER A 27 -9.66 -7.63 6.70
N THR A 28 -9.14 -8.38 7.66
CA THR A 28 -9.95 -9.29 8.50
C THR A 28 -11.04 -8.51 9.24
N ALA A 29 -10.69 -7.41 9.90
CA ALA A 29 -11.68 -6.55 10.57
C ALA A 29 -12.73 -5.98 9.58
N ALA A 30 -12.29 -5.60 8.37
CA ALA A 30 -13.20 -5.09 7.34
C ALA A 30 -14.17 -6.17 6.83
N ILE A 31 -13.71 -7.42 6.68
CA ILE A 31 -14.53 -8.56 6.31
C ILE A 31 -15.60 -8.81 7.38
N GLU A 32 -15.20 -8.97 8.64
CA GLU A 32 -16.12 -9.21 9.76
C GLU A 32 -17.19 -8.13 9.83
N ARG A 33 -16.78 -6.87 9.68
CA ARG A 33 -17.70 -5.74 9.71
C ARG A 33 -18.65 -5.70 8.52
N ALA A 34 -18.15 -5.98 7.31
CA ALA A 34 -18.99 -6.03 6.12
C ALA A 34 -20.02 -7.17 6.21
N GLU A 35 -19.64 -8.32 6.76
CA GLU A 35 -20.54 -9.44 7.02
C GLU A 35 -21.61 -9.09 8.04
N GLN A 36 -21.26 -8.41 9.13
CA GLN A 36 -22.22 -7.94 10.13
C GLN A 36 -23.23 -6.95 9.54
N ILE A 37 -22.75 -5.95 8.78
CA ILE A 37 -23.60 -4.98 8.07
C ILE A 37 -24.57 -5.71 7.13
N ALA A 38 -24.07 -6.68 6.36
CA ALA A 38 -24.89 -7.45 5.44
C ALA A 38 -25.95 -8.30 6.18
N ALA A 39 -25.59 -8.89 7.32
CA ALA A 39 -26.50 -9.68 8.15
C ALA A 39 -27.63 -8.83 8.73
N LEU A 40 -27.31 -7.67 9.31
CA LEU A 40 -28.32 -6.75 9.87
C LEU A 40 -29.22 -6.19 8.78
N ARG A 41 -28.65 -5.86 7.60
CA ARG A 41 -29.45 -5.38 6.48
C ARG A 41 -30.43 -6.45 5.98
N LYS A 42 -30.02 -7.72 5.95
CA LYS A 42 -30.91 -8.85 5.60
C LYS A 42 -32.04 -9.06 6.60
N GLN A 43 -31.87 -8.61 7.84
CA GLN A 43 -32.93 -8.61 8.87
C GLN A 43 -33.90 -7.43 8.75
N GLY A 44 -33.64 -6.50 7.82
CA GLY A 44 -34.53 -5.37 7.51
C GLY A 44 -34.14 -4.03 8.13
N LEU A 45 -33.08 -3.98 8.96
CA LEU A 45 -32.64 -2.75 9.62
C LEU A 45 -32.24 -1.66 8.62
N GLY A 46 -32.51 -0.40 8.97
CA GLY A 46 -32.08 0.77 8.21
C GLY A 46 -30.57 1.00 8.34
N PHE A 47 -29.94 1.59 7.32
CA PHE A 47 -28.49 1.84 7.37
C PHE A 47 -28.04 2.79 8.49
N ALA A 48 -28.91 3.69 8.96
CA ALA A 48 -28.62 4.54 10.11
C ALA A 48 -28.52 3.71 11.41
N GLU A 49 -29.49 2.82 11.65
CA GLU A 49 -29.48 1.90 12.79
C GLU A 49 -28.29 0.94 12.75
N ILE A 50 -27.98 0.42 11.55
CA ILE A 50 -26.80 -0.45 11.35
C ILE A 50 -25.51 0.30 11.65
N ALA A 51 -25.39 1.58 11.28
CA ALA A 51 -24.19 2.37 11.56
C ALA A 51 -23.98 2.55 13.08
N ASP A 52 -25.06 2.71 13.83
CA ASP A 52 -25.02 2.80 15.29
C ASP A 52 -24.67 1.45 15.94
N GLU A 53 -25.20 0.33 15.41
CA GLU A 53 -24.96 -1.01 15.97
C GLU A 53 -23.58 -1.61 15.62
N THR A 54 -23.03 -1.29 14.46
CA THR A 54 -21.81 -1.93 13.96
C THR A 54 -20.52 -1.26 14.45
N GLY A 55 -20.59 -0.06 15.05
CA GLY A 55 -19.46 0.58 15.73
C GLY A 55 -18.36 1.13 14.80
N LYS A 56 -17.17 1.41 15.34
CA LYS A 56 -15.98 1.95 14.62
C LYS A 56 -14.79 0.99 14.65
N PRO A 57 -13.76 1.17 13.79
CA PRO A 57 -13.74 2.01 12.59
C PRO A 57 -14.72 1.49 11.54
N LEU A 58 -15.21 2.37 10.67
CA LEU A 58 -16.12 2.00 9.59
C LEU A 58 -15.38 1.16 8.53
N VAL A 59 -16.10 0.32 7.79
CA VAL A 59 -15.53 -0.47 6.68
C VAL A 59 -14.81 0.44 5.68
N VAL A 60 -15.40 1.60 5.36
CA VAL A 60 -14.82 2.57 4.44
C VAL A 60 -13.54 3.21 4.98
N GLU A 61 -13.43 3.39 6.30
CA GLU A 61 -12.22 3.88 6.95
C GLU A 61 -11.10 2.83 6.85
N LEU A 62 -11.41 1.58 7.18
CA LEU A 62 -10.47 0.45 7.07
C LEU A 62 -9.93 0.26 5.64
N ILE A 63 -10.80 0.32 4.63
CA ILE A 63 -10.40 0.23 3.22
C ILE A 63 -9.51 1.42 2.84
N THR A 64 -9.89 2.63 3.26
CA THR A 64 -9.12 3.84 2.98
C THR A 64 -7.72 3.74 3.57
N GLU A 65 -7.59 3.35 4.84
CA GLU A 65 -6.31 3.17 5.49
C GLU A 65 -5.46 2.10 4.81
N ASN A 66 -6.05 0.96 4.45
CA ASN A 66 -5.35 -0.12 3.74
C ASN A 66 -4.74 0.37 2.42
N LEU A 67 -5.52 1.10 1.63
CA LEU A 67 -5.06 1.67 0.37
C LEU A 67 -3.95 2.70 0.60
N GLN A 68 -4.05 3.52 1.65
CA GLN A 68 -3.02 4.50 2.00
C GLN A 68 -1.70 3.86 2.41
N ARG A 69 -1.74 2.80 3.23
CA ARG A 69 -0.52 2.06 3.64
C ARG A 69 0.21 1.48 2.43
N LEU A 70 -0.50 0.78 1.54
CA LEU A 70 0.11 0.21 0.32
C LEU A 70 0.60 1.28 -0.64
N ARG A 71 -0.16 2.37 -0.81
CA ARG A 71 0.26 3.48 -1.67
C ARG A 71 1.58 4.08 -1.20
N THR A 72 1.73 4.25 0.10
CA THR A 72 2.93 4.83 0.72
C THR A 72 4.12 3.87 0.62
N ALA A 73 3.98 2.65 1.12
CA ALA A 73 5.05 1.66 1.10
C ALA A 73 5.48 1.30 -0.34
N GLY A 74 4.52 1.10 -1.24
CA GLY A 74 4.80 0.82 -2.65
C GLY A 74 5.41 2.01 -3.40
N ALA A 75 5.17 3.26 -2.97
CA ALA A 75 5.86 4.42 -3.52
C ALA A 75 7.31 4.50 -3.04
N ALA A 76 7.59 4.18 -1.78
CA ALA A 76 8.94 4.10 -1.25
C ALA A 76 9.76 3.03 -1.97
N LEU A 77 9.22 1.81 -2.10
CA LEU A 77 9.88 0.70 -2.78
C LEU A 77 10.23 1.03 -4.24
N ARG A 78 9.27 1.55 -5.01
CA ARG A 78 9.53 1.95 -6.41
C ARG A 78 10.61 3.03 -6.52
N THR A 79 10.71 3.92 -5.55
CA THR A 79 11.72 4.98 -5.55
C THR A 79 13.10 4.39 -5.26
N ALA A 80 13.23 3.59 -4.20
CA ALA A 80 14.48 2.94 -3.83
C ALA A 80 15.00 2.01 -4.95
N GLN A 81 14.14 1.17 -5.51
CA GLN A 81 14.52 0.25 -6.58
C GLN A 81 14.88 0.97 -7.88
N ALA A 82 14.12 2.01 -8.27
CA ALA A 82 14.47 2.78 -9.47
C ALA A 82 15.84 3.46 -9.32
N GLN A 83 16.15 3.98 -8.13
CA GLN A 83 17.44 4.59 -7.85
C GLN A 83 18.57 3.56 -7.92
N ALA A 84 18.42 2.43 -7.23
CA ALA A 84 19.42 1.35 -7.25
C ALA A 84 19.72 0.87 -8.68
N LEU A 85 18.68 0.61 -9.49
CA LEU A 85 18.84 0.18 -10.89
C LEU A 85 19.51 1.26 -11.76
N HIS A 86 19.19 2.53 -11.53
CA HIS A 86 19.82 3.63 -12.25
C HIS A 86 21.30 3.77 -11.87
N ASP A 87 21.65 3.58 -10.59
CA ASP A 87 23.03 3.59 -10.10
C ASP A 87 23.84 2.39 -10.60
N GLU A 88 23.16 1.26 -10.87
CA GLU A 88 23.71 0.09 -11.59
C GLU A 88 23.85 0.31 -13.11
N GLY A 89 23.41 1.46 -13.63
CA GLY A 89 23.61 1.88 -15.01
C GLY A 89 22.44 1.62 -15.96
N LEU A 90 21.28 1.16 -15.46
CA LEU A 90 20.11 1.01 -16.31
C LEU A 90 19.55 2.37 -16.72
N THR A 91 19.12 2.45 -17.98
CA THR A 91 18.45 3.65 -18.49
C THR A 91 17.01 3.73 -17.99
N MET A 92 16.43 4.94 -17.98
CA MET A 92 15.03 5.15 -17.59
C MET A 92 14.03 4.37 -18.45
N ASP A 93 14.38 4.06 -19.71
CA ASP A 93 13.54 3.26 -20.61
C ASP A 93 13.52 1.79 -20.16
N GLN A 94 14.70 1.21 -19.87
CA GLN A 94 14.82 -0.17 -19.36
C GLN A 94 14.13 -0.34 -18.01
N ILE A 95 14.28 0.63 -17.10
CA ILE A 95 13.58 0.62 -15.81
C ILE A 95 12.07 0.71 -16.02
N GLY A 96 11.62 1.52 -17.00
CA GLY A 96 10.20 1.65 -17.34
C GLY A 96 9.61 0.32 -17.81
N GLU A 97 10.30 -0.36 -18.72
CA GLU A 97 9.93 -1.69 -19.20
C GLU A 97 9.84 -2.70 -18.05
N LEU A 98 10.86 -2.75 -17.18
CA LEU A 98 10.90 -3.65 -16.02
C LEU A 98 9.73 -3.41 -15.06
N PHE A 99 9.37 -2.15 -14.82
CA PHE A 99 8.30 -1.77 -13.89
C PHE A 99 6.91 -1.78 -14.54
N GLY A 100 6.80 -2.02 -15.84
CA GLY A 100 5.55 -1.90 -16.59
C GLY A 100 4.98 -0.48 -16.59
N VAL A 101 5.85 0.54 -16.56
CA VAL A 101 5.46 1.96 -16.56
C VAL A 101 6.21 2.74 -17.65
N THR A 102 5.73 3.94 -17.98
CA THR A 102 6.39 4.77 -18.97
C THR A 102 7.72 5.33 -18.47
N ARG A 103 8.64 5.64 -19.39
CA ARG A 103 9.88 6.39 -19.09
C ARG A 103 9.62 7.68 -18.31
N GLN A 104 8.56 8.41 -18.67
CA GLN A 104 8.18 9.65 -17.99
C GLN A 104 7.83 9.39 -16.52
N ARG A 105 7.19 8.26 -16.22
CA ARG A 105 6.88 7.85 -14.85
C ARG A 105 8.17 7.56 -14.06
N VAL A 106 9.15 6.88 -14.66
CA VAL A 106 10.47 6.65 -14.05
C VAL A 106 11.20 7.96 -13.80
N SER A 107 11.22 8.88 -14.77
CA SER A 107 11.81 10.21 -14.60
C SER A 107 11.20 10.98 -13.43
N ALA A 108 9.87 10.93 -13.28
CA ALA A 108 9.17 11.56 -12.16
C ALA A 108 9.50 10.90 -10.80
N ILE A 109 9.74 9.59 -10.77
CA ILE A 109 10.18 8.87 -9.57
C ILE A 109 11.57 9.35 -9.16
N LEU A 110 12.53 9.34 -10.08
CA LEU A 110 13.94 9.70 -9.80
C LEU A 110 14.11 11.17 -9.42
N LYS A 111 13.34 12.08 -10.03
CA LYS A 111 13.38 13.52 -9.71
C LYS A 111 12.91 13.87 -8.29
N ARG A 112 12.16 12.99 -7.63
CA ARG A 112 11.65 13.24 -6.27
C ARG A 112 12.70 12.92 -5.19
N THR A 113 13.79 12.26 -5.58
CA THR A 113 14.88 11.85 -4.69
C THR A 113 16.00 12.89 -4.62
N VAL A 114 16.03 13.85 -5.56
CA VAL A 114 17.02 14.95 -5.64
C VAL A 114 16.55 16.17 -4.86
#